data_AF-A0AAE8VXZ9-F1
#
_entry.id   AF-A0AAE8VXZ9-F1
#
_cell.length_a   1.000
_cell.length_b   1.000
_cell.length_c   1.000
_cell.angle_alpha   90.00
_cell.angle_beta   90.00
_cell.angle_gamma   90.00
#
_symmetry.space_group_name_H-M   'P 1'
#
loop_
_entity.id
_entity.type
_entity.pdbx_description
1 polymer ?
#
loop_
_entity_poly.entity_id
_entity_poly.type
_entity_poly.pdbx_seq_one_letter_code
_entity_poly.pdbx_strand_id
1 'polypeptide(L)'
;MTRAIELLAEELDLDPSYIAHAYRISRAAFAADHRRRFPHVSMDAYVRITSANRFAETCVAATAMRLAGRPNDSAVLLNIQRAMTTAPEPLPGAVGALPEDAQHPLVRNAVHILRAAGLPPLQMNGIAVTHYGFQVVPALPELPGCVFVGPDPDADTRTGFAGGRWGCARVLQWAGWLIAPQDVENDVIGAIHPDYVPEVFNR
;
A
#
# COMPACT_ATOMS: atom_id res chain seq x y z
N MET A 1 4.91 11.63 -24.12
CA MET A 1 5.06 11.10 -22.75
C MET A 1 3.96 10.07 -22.57
N THR A 2 4.22 8.90 -21.96
CA THR A 2 3.23 7.80 -21.89
C THR A 2 2.25 8.06 -20.76
N ARG A 3 0.94 7.86 -20.96
CA ARG A 3 -0.11 8.03 -19.92
C ARG A 3 0.20 7.36 -18.58
N ALA A 4 0.88 6.21 -18.60
CA ALA A 4 1.32 5.51 -17.40
C ALA A 4 2.34 6.29 -16.54
N ILE A 5 3.21 7.08 -17.17
CA ILE A 5 4.17 7.95 -16.46
C ILE A 5 3.43 9.08 -15.75
N GLU A 6 2.44 9.66 -16.42
CA GLU A 6 1.61 10.73 -15.85
C GLU A 6 0.78 10.22 -14.68
N LEU A 7 0.10 9.08 -14.83
CA LEU A 7 -0.67 8.45 -13.76
C LEU A 7 0.18 8.15 -12.52
N LEU A 8 1.37 7.56 -12.71
CA LEU A 8 2.25 7.25 -11.59
C LEU A 8 2.84 8.52 -10.95
N ALA A 9 3.07 9.57 -11.74
CA ALA A 9 3.50 10.87 -11.23
C ALA A 9 2.40 11.55 -10.39
N GLU A 10 1.15 11.50 -10.86
CA GLU A 10 -0.04 11.97 -10.14
C GLU A 10 -0.23 11.22 -8.82
N GLU A 11 -0.15 9.89 -8.82
CA GLU A 11 -0.31 9.05 -7.62
C GLU A 11 0.75 9.32 -6.55
N LEU A 12 1.98 9.61 -6.98
CA LEU A 12 3.13 9.82 -6.09
C LEU A 12 3.38 11.28 -5.72
N ASP A 13 2.64 12.21 -6.32
CA ASP A 13 2.87 13.66 -6.24
C ASP A 13 4.34 14.00 -6.59
N LEU A 14 4.74 13.62 -7.80
CA LEU A 14 6.09 13.83 -8.34
C LEU A 14 6.04 14.46 -9.73
N ASP A 15 7.13 15.14 -10.11
CA ASP A 15 7.32 15.55 -11.50
C ASP A 15 7.48 14.30 -12.40
N PRO A 16 6.75 14.20 -13.54
CA PRO A 16 6.84 13.07 -14.47
C PRO A 16 8.26 12.75 -14.97
N SER A 17 9.16 13.74 -14.99
CA SER A 17 10.57 13.54 -15.37
C SER A 17 11.31 12.60 -14.41
N TYR A 18 10.98 12.61 -13.11
CA TYR A 18 11.55 11.67 -12.15
C TYR A 18 11.09 10.24 -12.42
N ILE A 19 9.81 10.05 -12.75
CA ILE A 19 9.25 8.75 -13.14
C ILE A 19 9.92 8.25 -14.42
N ALA A 20 10.03 9.10 -15.44
CA ALA A 20 10.66 8.75 -16.71
C ALA A 20 12.15 8.39 -16.54
N HIS A 21 12.87 9.08 -15.65
CA HIS A 21 14.26 8.76 -15.34
C HIS A 21 14.37 7.45 -14.55
N ALA A 22 13.56 7.28 -13.51
CA ALA A 22 13.50 6.06 -12.72
C ALA A 22 13.18 4.83 -13.57
N TYR A 23 12.21 4.93 -14.49
CA TYR A 23 11.87 3.86 -15.42
C TYR A 23 13.09 3.42 -16.26
N ARG A 24 13.87 4.36 -16.79
CA ARG A 24 15.08 4.04 -17.56
C ARG A 24 16.12 3.31 -16.70
N ILE A 25 16.33 3.76 -15.47
CA ILE A 25 17.27 3.13 -14.52
C ILE A 25 16.80 1.72 -14.17
N SER A 26 15.54 1.57 -13.73
CA SER A 26 14.97 0.29 -13.33
C SER A 26 14.94 -0.70 -14.50
N ARG A 27 14.60 -0.25 -15.71
CA ARG A 27 14.64 -1.09 -16.92
C ARG A 27 16.04 -1.63 -17.21
N ALA A 28 17.07 -0.79 -17.09
CA ALA A 28 18.46 -1.22 -17.29
C ALA A 28 18.89 -2.23 -16.20
N ALA A 29 18.50 -1.99 -14.94
CA ALA A 29 18.78 -2.88 -13.82
C ALA A 29 18.08 -4.25 -14.00
N PHE A 30 16.80 -4.26 -14.37
CA PHE A 30 16.05 -5.48 -14.66
C PHE A 30 16.64 -6.27 -15.82
N ALA A 31 17.06 -5.59 -16.90
CA ALA A 31 17.72 -6.25 -18.03
C ALA A 31 19.09 -6.85 -17.65
N ALA A 32 19.79 -6.27 -16.67
CA ALA A 32 21.05 -6.81 -16.15
C ALA A 32 20.81 -8.00 -15.20
N ASP A 33 19.82 -7.90 -14.30
CA ASP A 33 19.43 -8.98 -13.38
C ASP A 33 18.93 -10.21 -14.14
N HIS A 34 18.06 -10.01 -15.14
CA HIS A 34 17.58 -11.04 -16.04
C HIS A 34 18.74 -11.81 -16.70
N ARG A 35 19.67 -11.10 -17.35
CA ARG A 35 20.85 -11.70 -18.00
C ARG A 35 21.74 -12.48 -17.02
N ARG A 36 21.84 -12.03 -15.77
CA ARG A 36 22.72 -12.63 -14.76
C ARG A 36 22.09 -13.85 -14.08
N ARG A 37 20.79 -13.81 -13.77
CA ARG A 37 20.14 -14.79 -12.87
C ARG A 37 19.09 -15.65 -13.56
N PHE A 38 18.48 -15.14 -14.62
CA PHE A 38 17.40 -15.83 -15.34
C PHE A 38 17.64 -15.86 -16.86
N PRO A 39 18.87 -16.20 -17.35
CA PRO A 39 19.18 -16.12 -18.78
C PRO A 39 18.35 -17.07 -19.64
N HIS A 40 17.76 -18.10 -19.03
CA HIS A 40 16.92 -19.10 -19.68
C HIS A 40 15.45 -18.67 -19.81
N VAL A 41 15.02 -17.61 -19.12
CA VAL A 41 13.66 -17.07 -19.18
C VAL A 41 13.61 -16.02 -20.28
N SER A 42 12.51 -15.90 -21.04
CA SER A 42 12.38 -14.78 -21.98
C SER A 42 12.18 -13.46 -21.24
N MET A 43 12.53 -12.33 -21.84
CA MET A 43 12.32 -11.02 -21.20
C MET A 43 10.83 -10.80 -20.86
N ASP A 44 9.91 -11.22 -21.73
CA ASP A 44 8.47 -11.08 -21.49
C ASP A 44 7.97 -11.95 -20.33
N ALA A 45 8.53 -13.14 -20.15
CA ALA A 45 8.22 -13.99 -19.00
C ALA A 45 8.81 -13.39 -17.71
N TYR A 46 10.03 -12.86 -17.76
CA TYR A 46 10.66 -12.19 -16.64
C TYR A 46 9.91 -10.92 -16.21
N VAL A 47 9.46 -10.10 -17.17
CA VAL A 47 8.63 -8.93 -16.89
C VAL A 47 7.31 -9.34 -16.27
N ARG A 48 6.63 -10.39 -16.76
CA ARG A 48 5.39 -10.88 -16.13
C ARG A 48 5.60 -11.33 -14.69
N ILE A 49 6.68 -12.05 -14.41
CA ILE A 49 7.02 -12.50 -13.05
C ILE A 49 7.34 -11.31 -12.14
N THR A 50 8.11 -10.34 -12.63
CA THR A 50 8.51 -9.16 -11.85
C THR A 50 7.41 -8.10 -11.73
N SER A 51 6.41 -8.12 -12.61
CA SER A 51 5.20 -7.31 -12.48
C SER A 51 4.15 -7.94 -11.57
N ALA A 52 4.30 -9.21 -11.19
CA ALA A 52 3.43 -9.83 -10.19
C ALA A 52 3.51 -9.06 -8.87
N ASN A 53 2.35 -8.84 -8.24
CA ASN A 53 2.23 -8.08 -6.99
C ASN A 53 2.84 -6.67 -7.08
N ARG A 54 2.85 -6.03 -8.26
CA ARG A 54 3.34 -4.66 -8.48
C ARG A 54 4.83 -4.43 -8.19
N PHE A 55 5.66 -5.47 -8.12
CA PHE A 55 7.07 -5.32 -7.74
C PHE A 55 7.88 -4.41 -8.69
N ALA A 56 7.73 -4.59 -10.01
CA ALA A 56 8.40 -3.75 -10.99
C ALA A 56 7.99 -2.27 -10.88
N GLU A 57 6.71 -2.00 -10.65
CA GLU A 57 6.15 -0.67 -10.43
C GLU A 57 6.72 -0.05 -9.15
N THR A 58 6.73 -0.79 -8.04
CA THR A 58 7.36 -0.37 -6.78
C THR A 58 8.83 -0.01 -6.97
N CYS A 59 9.61 -0.78 -7.74
CA CYS A 59 11.00 -0.44 -8.00
C CYS A 59 11.17 0.89 -8.77
N VAL A 60 10.29 1.17 -9.73
CA VAL A 60 10.28 2.45 -10.46
C VAL A 60 9.91 3.58 -9.50
N ALA A 61 8.81 3.44 -8.76
CA ALA A 61 8.32 4.44 -7.82
C ALA A 61 9.32 4.77 -6.70
N ALA A 62 9.91 3.74 -6.08
CA ALA A 62 10.93 3.91 -5.05
C ALA A 62 12.18 4.59 -5.60
N THR A 63 12.58 4.29 -6.84
CA THR A 63 13.70 4.96 -7.49
C THR A 63 13.37 6.43 -7.79
N ALA A 64 12.16 6.73 -8.26
CA ALA A 64 11.71 8.09 -8.52
C ALA A 64 11.67 8.94 -7.24
N MET A 65 11.13 8.39 -6.15
CA MET A 65 11.13 9.04 -4.83
C MET A 65 12.55 9.41 -4.38
N ARG A 66 13.53 8.52 -4.56
CA ARG A 66 14.94 8.83 -4.26
C ARG A 66 15.50 9.95 -5.13
N LEU A 67 15.22 9.92 -6.43
CA LEU A 67 15.66 10.97 -7.36
C LEU A 67 15.04 12.33 -7.01
N ALA A 68 13.81 12.34 -6.49
CA ALA A 68 13.12 13.53 -6.01
C ALA A 68 13.53 13.97 -4.59
N GLY A 69 14.53 13.33 -3.97
CA GLY A 69 14.98 13.69 -2.62
C GLY A 69 14.07 13.20 -1.48
N ARG A 70 13.20 12.21 -1.73
CA ARG A 70 12.27 11.60 -0.76
C ARG A 70 12.68 10.15 -0.40
N PRO A 71 13.86 9.91 0.20
CA PRO A 71 14.35 8.55 0.46
C PRO A 71 13.52 7.79 1.50
N ASN A 72 12.89 8.49 2.44
CA ASN A 72 12.02 7.87 3.44
C ASN A 72 10.74 7.30 2.79
N ASP A 73 10.11 8.05 1.89
CA ASP A 73 8.96 7.57 1.13
C ASP A 73 9.34 6.39 0.22
N SER A 74 10.54 6.42 -0.36
CA SER A 74 11.07 5.24 -1.06
C SER A 74 11.15 3.99 -0.19
N ALA A 75 11.54 4.13 1.08
CA ALA A 75 11.58 2.99 2.01
C ALA A 75 10.16 2.51 2.38
N VAL A 76 9.22 3.43 2.56
CA VAL A 76 7.80 3.12 2.80
C VAL A 76 7.22 2.26 1.67
N LEU A 77 7.41 2.65 0.40
CA LEU A 77 6.90 1.88 -0.75
C LEU A 77 7.47 0.46 -0.79
N LEU A 78 8.76 0.29 -0.47
CA LEU A 78 9.40 -1.03 -0.41
C LEU A 78 8.90 -1.88 0.76
N ASN A 79 8.58 -1.26 1.90
CA ASN A 79 8.02 -1.97 3.04
C ASN A 79 6.58 -2.44 2.75
N ILE A 80 5.76 -1.61 2.10
CA ILE A 80 4.41 -1.99 1.65
C ILE A 80 4.50 -3.18 0.69
N GLN A 81 5.37 -3.10 -0.32
CA GLN A 81 5.59 -4.19 -1.27
C GLN A 81 6.00 -5.50 -0.58
N ARG A 82 6.87 -5.43 0.44
CA ARG A 82 7.23 -6.61 1.23
C ARG A 82 6.01 -7.15 1.96
N ALA A 83 5.26 -6.29 2.64
CA ALA A 83 4.07 -6.66 3.39
C ALA A 83 3.04 -7.40 2.52
N MET A 84 2.77 -6.92 1.31
CA MET A 84 1.86 -7.55 0.33
C MET A 84 2.24 -8.99 -0.04
N THR A 85 3.53 -9.33 0.06
CA THR A 85 4.06 -10.65 -0.35
C THR A 85 4.35 -11.57 0.84
N THR A 86 4.11 -11.11 2.06
CA THR A 86 4.37 -11.86 3.30
C THR A 86 3.07 -12.15 4.04
N ALA A 87 3.00 -13.30 4.69
CA ALA A 87 1.84 -13.64 5.53
C ALA A 87 1.71 -12.62 6.68
N PRO A 88 0.51 -12.06 6.94
CA PRO A 88 0.30 -11.17 8.07
C PRO A 88 0.61 -11.87 9.40
N GLU A 89 1.33 -11.20 10.30
CA GLU A 89 1.54 -11.71 11.65
C GLU A 89 0.22 -11.71 12.45
N PRO A 90 0.09 -12.56 13.49
CA PRO A 90 -0.99 -12.41 14.45
C PRO A 90 -0.96 -11.01 15.08
N LEU A 91 -2.12 -10.45 15.43
CA LEU A 91 -2.21 -9.15 16.11
C LEU A 91 -2.19 -9.35 17.63
N PRO A 92 -1.02 -9.25 18.31
CA PRO A 92 -0.97 -9.39 19.76
C PRO A 92 -1.81 -8.30 20.41
N GLY A 93 -2.75 -8.68 21.28
CA GLY A 93 -3.63 -7.73 21.98
C GLY A 93 -4.55 -6.92 21.05
N ALA A 94 -4.86 -7.43 19.86
CA ALA A 94 -5.74 -6.77 18.88
C ALA A 94 -5.28 -5.38 18.42
N VAL A 95 -3.96 -5.14 18.41
CA VAL A 95 -3.37 -3.86 17.96
C VAL A 95 -3.86 -3.50 16.56
N GLY A 96 -4.49 -2.32 16.44
CA GLY A 96 -5.05 -1.80 15.19
C GLY A 96 -6.37 -2.45 14.75
N ALA A 97 -7.01 -3.24 15.61
CA ALA A 97 -8.29 -3.91 15.37
C ALA A 97 -9.16 -3.93 16.63
N LEU A 98 -10.39 -4.44 16.53
CA LEU A 98 -11.15 -4.85 17.70
C LEU A 98 -10.72 -6.26 18.15
N PRO A 99 -10.83 -6.62 19.45
CA PRO A 99 -10.50 -7.95 19.96
C PRO A 99 -11.15 -9.11 19.20
N GLU A 100 -12.44 -8.98 18.88
CA GLU A 100 -13.24 -9.94 18.12
C GLU A 100 -12.79 -10.08 16.66
N ASP A 101 -12.22 -9.02 16.09
CA ASP A 101 -11.82 -8.94 14.68
C ASP A 101 -10.33 -9.24 14.47
N ALA A 102 -9.56 -9.39 15.54
CA ALA A 102 -8.10 -9.56 15.49
C ALA A 102 -7.65 -10.80 14.69
N GLN A 103 -8.54 -11.78 14.50
CA GLN A 103 -8.29 -12.98 13.69
C GLN A 103 -8.88 -12.90 12.28
N HIS A 104 -9.64 -11.85 11.95
CA HIS A 104 -10.23 -11.69 10.63
C HIS A 104 -9.12 -11.51 9.57
N PRO A 105 -9.05 -12.38 8.53
CA PRO A 105 -7.92 -12.38 7.59
C PRO A 105 -7.68 -11.04 6.90
N LEU A 106 -8.74 -10.37 6.46
CA LEU A 106 -8.63 -9.07 5.78
C LEU A 106 -8.19 -7.94 6.73
N VAL A 107 -8.61 -8.00 7.99
CA VAL A 107 -8.22 -7.02 9.01
C VAL A 107 -6.74 -7.17 9.29
N ARG A 108 -6.27 -8.39 9.52
CA ARG A 108 -4.84 -8.69 9.71
C ARG A 108 -4.00 -8.22 8.52
N ASN A 109 -4.48 -8.45 7.30
CA ASN A 109 -3.78 -8.01 6.09
C ASN A 109 -3.68 -6.48 6.01
N ALA A 110 -4.80 -5.77 6.15
CA ALA A 110 -4.82 -4.30 6.14
C ALA A 110 -3.94 -3.70 7.25
N VAL A 111 -4.05 -4.20 8.50
CA VAL A 111 -3.20 -3.75 9.62
C VAL A 111 -1.72 -4.00 9.33
N HIS A 112 -1.37 -5.17 8.77
CA HIS A 112 0.01 -5.50 8.40
C HIS A 112 0.59 -4.53 7.38
N ILE A 113 -0.16 -4.24 6.31
CA ILE A 113 0.22 -3.27 5.27
C ILE A 113 0.38 -1.86 5.85
N LEU A 114 -0.60 -1.38 6.62
CA LEU A 114 -0.58 -0.04 7.21
C LEU A 114 0.59 0.13 8.19
N ARG A 115 0.86 -0.87 9.03
CA ARG A 115 2.03 -0.87 9.94
C ARG A 115 3.34 -0.89 9.18
N ALA A 116 3.44 -1.64 8.07
CA ALA A 116 4.64 -1.66 7.24
C ALA A 116 4.93 -0.29 6.61
N ALA A 117 3.89 0.51 6.35
CA ALA A 117 4.02 1.89 5.92
C ALA A 117 4.43 2.87 7.03
N GLY A 118 4.58 2.39 8.28
CA GLY A 118 4.94 3.21 9.43
C GLY A 118 3.75 3.92 10.08
N LEU A 119 2.51 3.58 9.72
CA LEU A 119 1.34 4.12 10.39
C LEU A 119 1.17 3.46 11.76
N PRO A 120 0.98 4.23 12.84
CA PRO A 120 0.70 3.69 14.16
C PRO A 120 -0.73 3.12 14.22
N PRO A 121 -0.87 1.87 14.66
CA PRO A 121 -2.16 1.29 14.97
C PRO A 121 -2.67 1.82 16.31
N LEU A 122 -3.99 1.91 16.47
CA LEU A 122 -4.66 2.11 17.75
C LEU A 122 -4.24 0.99 18.73
N GLN A 123 -3.86 1.36 19.95
CA GLN A 123 -3.54 0.42 21.01
C GLN A 123 -4.42 0.66 22.23
N MET A 124 -4.93 -0.42 22.81
CA MET A 124 -5.76 -0.39 24.01
C MET A 124 -5.29 -1.42 25.03
N ASN A 125 -5.44 -1.11 26.32
CA ASN A 125 -5.15 -2.04 27.42
C ASN A 125 -6.42 -2.67 28.02
N GLY A 126 -7.45 -2.88 27.18
CA GLY A 126 -8.74 -3.45 27.55
C GLY A 126 -9.76 -2.46 28.14
N ILE A 127 -9.32 -1.31 28.64
CA ILE A 127 -10.20 -0.29 29.23
C ILE A 127 -9.92 1.11 28.65
N ALA A 128 -8.67 1.43 28.36
CA ALA A 128 -8.27 2.73 27.84
C ALA A 128 -7.41 2.62 26.58
N VAL A 129 -7.48 3.67 25.75
CA VAL A 129 -6.54 3.88 24.64
C VAL A 129 -5.18 4.26 25.24
N THR A 130 -4.14 3.51 24.88
CA THR A 130 -2.76 3.80 25.29
C THR A 130 -1.99 4.56 24.21
N HIS A 131 -2.33 4.33 22.94
CA HIS A 131 -1.79 5.08 21.80
C HIS A 131 -2.88 5.25 20.75
N TYR A 132 -3.05 6.48 20.27
CA TYR A 132 -3.92 6.79 19.15
C TYR A 132 -3.28 6.37 17.82
N GLY A 133 -4.14 6.06 16.86
CA GLY A 133 -3.73 5.54 15.56
C GLY A 133 -4.94 5.05 14.77
N PHE A 134 -4.68 4.38 13.66
CA PHE A 134 -5.74 3.80 12.86
C PHE A 134 -6.34 2.56 13.54
N GLN A 135 -7.61 2.30 13.29
CA GLN A 135 -8.28 1.04 13.65
C GLN A 135 -8.92 0.44 12.40
N VAL A 136 -8.78 -0.86 12.21
CA VAL A 136 -9.38 -1.60 11.10
C VAL A 136 -10.45 -2.54 11.64
N VAL A 137 -11.62 -2.51 11.02
CA VAL A 137 -12.73 -3.44 11.28
C VAL A 137 -13.19 -4.08 9.98
N PRO A 138 -13.68 -5.33 9.99
CA PRO A 138 -14.26 -5.93 8.80
C PRO A 138 -15.58 -5.23 8.48
N ALA A 139 -15.97 -5.26 7.22
CA ALA A 139 -17.33 -4.88 6.86
C ALA A 139 -18.35 -5.93 7.33
N LEU A 140 -19.63 -5.55 7.32
CA LEU A 140 -20.71 -6.47 7.59
C LEU A 140 -20.76 -7.60 6.54
N PRO A 141 -21.37 -8.77 6.85
CA PRO A 141 -21.39 -9.92 5.95
C PRO A 141 -21.93 -9.64 4.54
N GLU A 142 -22.75 -8.60 4.35
CA GLU A 142 -23.32 -8.19 3.07
C GLU A 142 -22.30 -7.50 2.14
N LEU A 143 -21.14 -7.09 2.67
CA LEU A 143 -20.04 -6.46 1.93
C LEU A 143 -18.76 -7.31 2.04
N PRO A 144 -18.75 -8.54 1.49
CA PRO A 144 -17.58 -9.40 1.57
C PRO A 144 -16.36 -8.76 0.90
N GLY A 145 -15.18 -8.99 1.45
CA GLY A 145 -13.94 -8.43 0.92
C GLY A 145 -13.63 -7.01 1.38
N CYS A 146 -14.54 -6.36 2.09
CA CYS A 146 -14.36 -4.97 2.53
C CYS A 146 -13.85 -4.87 3.97
N VAL A 147 -13.04 -3.86 4.23
CA VAL A 147 -12.66 -3.40 5.57
C VAL A 147 -12.91 -1.90 5.69
N PHE A 148 -13.13 -1.43 6.90
CA PHE A 148 -13.20 -0.02 7.23
C PHE A 148 -12.02 0.38 8.11
N VAL A 149 -11.41 1.50 7.79
CA VAL A 149 -10.33 2.10 8.57
C VAL A 149 -10.86 3.36 9.24
N GLY A 150 -10.91 3.35 10.56
CA GLY A 150 -11.29 4.49 11.38
C GLY A 150 -10.23 5.59 11.33
N PRO A 151 -10.64 6.85 11.55
CA PRO A 151 -9.76 8.00 11.47
C PRO A 151 -8.68 7.94 12.55
N ASP A 152 -7.49 8.34 12.15
CA ASP A 152 -6.38 8.55 13.06
C ASP A 152 -6.35 10.04 13.48
N PRO A 153 -6.53 10.38 14.76
CA PRO A 153 -6.70 11.76 15.20
C PRO A 153 -5.46 12.62 14.98
N ASP A 154 -4.28 11.99 14.85
CA ASP A 154 -3.01 12.68 14.63
C ASP A 154 -2.59 12.69 13.15
N ALA A 155 -3.46 12.28 12.23
CA ALA A 155 -3.11 12.06 10.82
C ALA A 155 -2.55 13.33 10.15
N ASP A 156 -3.09 14.51 10.48
CA ASP A 156 -2.67 15.79 9.91
C ASP A 156 -1.26 16.23 10.32
N THR A 157 -0.74 15.68 11.42
CA THR A 157 0.65 15.95 11.84
C THR A 157 1.67 15.13 11.04
N ARG A 158 1.21 14.14 10.27
CA ARG A 158 2.07 13.22 9.53
C ARG A 158 2.36 13.73 8.13
N THR A 159 3.59 13.54 7.69
CA THR A 159 4.09 13.98 6.39
C THR A 159 4.57 12.80 5.56
N GLY A 160 4.87 13.04 4.28
CA GLY A 160 5.32 12.02 3.34
C GLY A 160 4.17 11.22 2.71
N PHE A 161 4.52 10.09 2.11
CA PHE A 161 3.61 9.27 1.31
C PHE A 161 2.40 8.76 2.13
N ALA A 162 2.66 8.27 3.34
CA ALA A 162 1.64 7.81 4.28
C ALA A 162 1.12 8.94 5.21
N GLY A 163 1.42 10.21 4.93
CA GLY A 163 1.03 11.34 5.77
C GLY A 163 -0.41 11.83 5.54
N GLY A 164 -0.88 12.72 6.40
CA GLY A 164 -2.19 13.37 6.32
C GLY A 164 -3.39 12.44 6.53
N ARG A 165 -4.58 13.04 6.60
CA ARG A 165 -5.88 12.33 6.73
C ARG A 165 -6.11 11.18 5.75
N TRP A 166 -5.50 11.23 4.56
CA TRP A 166 -5.63 10.20 3.51
C TRP A 166 -4.45 9.22 3.44
N GLY A 167 -3.54 9.25 4.41
CA GLY A 167 -2.37 8.37 4.45
C GLY A 167 -2.74 6.89 4.38
N CYS A 168 -3.70 6.45 5.19
CA CYS A 168 -4.19 5.06 5.18
C CYS A 168 -4.78 4.66 3.82
N ALA A 169 -5.57 5.54 3.20
CA ALA A 169 -6.19 5.29 1.89
C ALA A 169 -5.12 5.16 0.80
N ARG A 170 -4.13 6.07 0.76
CA ARG A 170 -3.01 6.01 -0.20
C ARG A 170 -2.18 4.75 -0.05
N VAL A 171 -1.90 4.34 1.19
CA VAL A 171 -1.15 3.10 1.48
C VAL A 171 -1.90 1.86 0.99
N LEU A 172 -3.20 1.76 1.28
CA LEU A 172 -4.02 0.62 0.85
C LEU A 172 -4.21 0.62 -0.68
N GLN A 173 -4.42 1.78 -1.29
CA GLN A 173 -4.51 1.94 -2.74
C GLN A 173 -3.22 1.49 -3.45
N TRP A 174 -2.06 1.91 -2.92
CA TRP A 174 -0.76 1.46 -3.42
C TRP A 174 -0.60 -0.05 -3.30
N ALA A 175 -1.10 -0.64 -2.21
CA ALA A 175 -1.14 -2.08 -2.01
C ALA A 175 -2.17 -2.81 -2.89
N GLY A 176 -2.86 -2.11 -3.80
CA GLY A 176 -3.81 -2.66 -4.76
C GLY A 176 -5.25 -2.78 -4.23
N TRP A 177 -5.54 -2.29 -3.03
CA TRP A 177 -6.90 -2.27 -2.52
C TRP A 177 -7.70 -1.18 -3.23
N LEU A 178 -8.95 -1.46 -3.59
CA LEU A 178 -9.83 -0.44 -4.14
C LEU A 178 -10.41 0.40 -2.99
N ILE A 179 -10.18 1.70 -3.01
CA ILE A 179 -10.75 2.63 -2.03
C ILE A 179 -12.14 3.02 -2.50
N ALA A 180 -13.15 2.81 -1.65
CA ALA A 180 -14.53 3.19 -1.95
C ALA A 180 -14.65 4.73 -2.07
N PRO A 181 -15.38 5.25 -3.08
CA PRO A 181 -15.59 6.69 -3.22
C PRO A 181 -16.26 7.27 -1.97
N GLN A 182 -15.77 8.45 -1.57
CA GLN A 182 -16.10 9.10 -0.29
C GLN A 182 -17.47 9.77 -0.35
N ASP A 183 -18.43 9.27 0.44
CA ASP A 183 -19.61 10.02 0.90
C ASP A 183 -19.86 9.82 2.41
N VAL A 184 -18.88 9.30 3.15
CA VAL A 184 -19.10 8.87 4.54
C VAL A 184 -18.71 10.00 5.51
N GLU A 185 -19.69 10.47 6.27
CA GLU A 185 -19.48 11.28 7.47
C GLU A 185 -18.42 10.61 8.38
N ASN A 186 -17.56 11.42 9.02
CA ASN A 186 -16.57 10.99 10.03
C ASN A 186 -15.23 10.39 9.55
N ASP A 187 -14.77 10.72 8.33
CA ASP A 187 -13.40 10.38 7.85
C ASP A 187 -13.05 8.88 7.86
N VAL A 188 -14.06 8.00 7.77
CA VAL A 188 -13.88 6.55 7.68
C VAL A 188 -13.52 6.16 6.24
N ILE A 189 -12.48 5.34 6.08
CA ILE A 189 -12.03 4.84 4.77
C ILE A 189 -12.57 3.43 4.55
N GLY A 190 -13.40 3.24 3.53
CA GLY A 190 -13.76 1.91 3.03
C GLY A 190 -12.73 1.40 2.02
N ALA A 191 -12.24 0.18 2.20
CA ALA A 191 -11.29 -0.45 1.29
C ALA A 191 -11.70 -1.89 0.95
N ILE A 192 -11.63 -2.24 -0.34
CA ILE A 192 -11.94 -3.56 -0.87
C ILE A 192 -10.64 -4.29 -1.19
N HIS A 193 -10.51 -5.50 -0.64
CA HIS A 193 -9.34 -6.35 -0.86
C HIS A 193 -9.19 -6.71 -2.36
N PRO A 194 -7.97 -6.76 -2.92
CA PRO A 194 -7.71 -7.05 -4.34
C PRO A 194 -8.45 -8.29 -4.87
N ASP A 195 -8.51 -9.37 -4.09
CA ASP A 195 -9.20 -10.62 -4.45
C ASP A 195 -10.73 -10.48 -4.63
N TYR A 196 -11.32 -9.37 -4.18
CA TYR A 196 -12.75 -9.09 -4.22
C TYR A 196 -13.09 -7.91 -5.13
N VAL A 197 -12.09 -7.31 -5.80
CA VAL A 197 -12.31 -6.22 -6.74
C VAL A 197 -12.96 -6.80 -8.00
N PRO A 198 -14.17 -6.34 -8.40
CA PRO A 198 -14.80 -6.78 -9.63
C PRO A 198 -13.90 -6.46 -10.83
N GLU A 199 -13.79 -7.38 -11.80
CA GLU A 199 -12.92 -7.24 -12.99
C GLU A 199 -13.12 -5.91 -13.75
N VAL A 200 -14.29 -5.27 -13.60
CA VAL A 200 -14.64 -3.98 -14.22
C VAL A 200 -13.75 -2.82 -13.72
N PHE A 201 -13.18 -2.92 -12.52
CA PHE A 201 -12.32 -1.89 -11.92
C PHE A 201 -10.82 -2.09 -12.17
N ASN A 202 -10.40 -3.19 -12.82
CA ASN A 202 -9.00 -3.49 -13.16
C ASN A 202 -8.54 -2.84 -14.48
N ARG A 203 -9.03 -1.64 -14.83
CA ARG A 203 -8.74 -0.97 -16.11
C ARG A 203 -7.77 0.20 -15.97
#